data_AF-A0A939R6F2-F1
#
_entry.id   AF-A0A939R6F2-F1
#
_cell.length_a   1.000
_cell.length_b   1.000
_cell.length_c   1.000
_cell.angle_alpha   90.00
_cell.angle_beta   90.00
_cell.angle_gamma   90.00
#
_symmetry.space_group_name_H-M   'P 1'
#
loop_
_entity.id
_entity.type
_entity.pdbx_description
1 polymer ?
#
loop_
_entity_poly.entity_id
_entity_poly.type
_entity_poly.pdbx_seq_one_letter_code
_entity_poly.pdbx_strand_id
1 'polypeptide(L)'
;EIASPNLQIIFDPVNLLDEQNCRDHKAVIKNAIDVLGPDIAIVHVKDFDLKDGKLVSMAAGLGVMDYSDIVDFIVREKPYIQCTLEDTKPDNAVAARLFFEGGAKR
;
A
#
# COMPACT_ATOMS: atom_id res chain seq x y z
N GLU A 1 -0.05 -15.75 18.28
CA GLU A 1 1.11 -14.96 17.81
C GLU A 1 2.36 -15.84 17.85
N ILE A 2 3.23 -15.74 16.84
CA ILE A 2 4.50 -16.48 16.80
C ILE A 2 5.61 -15.45 17.02
N ALA A 3 6.17 -15.43 18.23
CA ALA A 3 7.22 -14.46 18.62
C ALA A 3 8.58 -14.84 18.01
N SER A 4 8.71 -14.71 16.69
CA SER A 4 9.94 -15.01 15.94
C SER A 4 10.43 -13.77 15.20
N PRO A 5 11.68 -13.33 15.40
CA PRO A 5 12.24 -12.20 14.65
C PRO A 5 12.42 -12.50 13.15
N ASN A 6 12.27 -13.77 12.75
CA ASN A 6 12.37 -14.20 11.34
C ASN A 6 11.01 -14.30 10.64
N LEU A 7 9.90 -14.05 11.35
CA LEU A 7 8.57 -13.96 10.75
C LEU A 7 8.20 -12.48 10.64
N GLN A 8 8.10 -11.99 9.41
CA GLN A 8 7.78 -10.59 9.11
C GLN A 8 6.68 -10.51 8.04
N ILE A 9 6.12 -9.31 7.87
CA ILE A 9 4.96 -9.06 7.02
C ILE A 9 5.38 -8.28 5.77
N ILE A 10 4.94 -8.78 4.62
CA ILE A 10 4.85 -7.99 3.40
C ILE A 10 3.48 -7.33 3.44
N PHE A 11 3.46 -6.01 3.61
CA PHE A 11 2.23 -5.26 3.71
C PHE A 11 1.76 -4.84 2.32
N ASP A 12 0.63 -5.39 1.90
CA ASP A 12 -0.06 -5.00 0.69
C ASP A 12 -1.43 -4.42 1.07
N PRO A 13 -1.56 -3.07 1.08
CA PRO A 13 -2.78 -2.41 1.50
C PRO A 13 -4.01 -2.81 0.68
N VAL A 14 -3.84 -3.04 -0.62
CA VAL A 14 -4.95 -3.33 -1.53
C VAL A 14 -5.46 -4.75 -1.33
N ASN A 15 -4.61 -5.69 -0.91
CA ASN A 15 -5.05 -7.07 -0.58
C ASN A 15 -5.91 -7.14 0.69
N LEU A 16 -6.03 -6.07 1.48
CA LEU A 16 -6.95 -5.98 2.61
C LEU A 16 -8.33 -5.47 2.21
N LEU A 17 -8.49 -5.07 0.95
CA LEU A 17 -9.69 -4.43 0.46
C LEU A 17 -10.56 -5.39 -0.36
N ASP A 18 -11.86 -5.17 -0.27
CA ASP A 18 -12.87 -5.81 -1.10
C ASP A 18 -13.98 -4.81 -1.46
N GLU A 19 -14.99 -5.26 -2.20
CA GLU A 19 -16.12 -4.42 -2.61
C GLU A 19 -16.91 -3.82 -1.44
N GLN A 20 -16.83 -4.42 -0.25
CA GLN A 20 -17.60 -4.01 0.92
C GLN A 20 -16.87 -2.92 1.70
N ASN A 21 -15.54 -2.96 1.75
CA ASN A 21 -14.74 -2.09 2.61
C ASN A 21 -13.88 -1.04 1.87
N CYS A 22 -13.70 -1.16 0.55
CA CYS A 22 -12.76 -0.31 -0.18
C CYS A 22 -13.14 1.18 -0.20
N ARG A 23 -14.42 1.51 0.02
CA ARG A 23 -14.86 2.91 0.20
C ARG A 23 -14.30 3.52 1.49
N ASP A 24 -14.07 2.69 2.50
CA ASP A 24 -13.51 3.06 3.81
C ASP A 24 -12.03 2.63 3.92
N HIS A 25 -11.33 2.45 2.78
CA HIS A 25 -9.96 1.93 2.73
C HIS A 25 -9.01 2.63 3.72
N LYS A 26 -9.11 3.95 3.89
CA LYS A 26 -8.27 4.70 4.84
C LYS A 26 -8.36 4.15 6.27
N ALA A 27 -9.56 3.82 6.74
CA ALA A 27 -9.76 3.26 8.07
C ALA A 27 -9.20 1.83 8.17
N VAL A 28 -9.39 1.02 7.14
CA VAL A 28 -8.85 -0.36 7.06
C VAL A 28 -7.33 -0.33 7.11
N ILE A 29 -6.71 0.51 6.28
CA ILE A 29 -5.26 0.64 6.15
C ILE A 29 -4.65 1.19 7.44
N LYS A 30 -5.25 2.24 8.02
CA LYS A 30 -4.76 2.79 9.29
C LYS A 30 -4.80 1.74 10.40
N ASN A 31 -5.89 0.99 10.52
CA ASN A 31 -5.99 -0.09 11.50
C ASN A 31 -4.91 -1.17 11.24
N ALA A 32 -4.70 -1.56 9.99
CA ALA A 32 -3.66 -2.53 9.65
C ALA A 32 -2.25 -2.03 10.02
N ILE A 33 -1.95 -0.74 9.80
CA ILE A 33 -0.69 -0.13 10.24
C ILE A 33 -0.59 -0.12 11.77
N ASP A 34 -1.65 0.28 12.48
CA ASP A 34 -1.66 0.32 13.95
C ASP A 34 -1.41 -1.07 14.57
N VAL A 35 -1.91 -2.14 13.94
CA VAL A 35 -1.82 -3.52 14.43
C VAL A 35 -0.54 -4.23 13.98
N LEU A 36 -0.16 -4.09 12.70
CA LEU A 36 0.90 -4.88 12.07
C LEU A 36 2.21 -4.11 11.92
N GLY A 37 2.18 -2.78 12.08
CA GLY A 37 3.29 -1.85 11.85
C GLY A 37 4.66 -2.35 12.30
N PRO A 38 4.83 -2.82 13.55
CA PRO A 38 6.11 -3.33 14.05
C PRO A 38 6.71 -4.46 13.19
N ASP A 39 5.87 -5.34 12.65
CA ASP A 39 6.29 -6.54 11.91
C ASP A 39 6.36 -6.34 10.38
N ILE A 40 5.93 -5.17 9.86
CA ILE A 40 6.04 -4.84 8.44
C ILE A 40 7.50 -4.64 8.05
N ALA A 41 7.94 -5.38 7.02
CA ALA A 41 9.31 -5.36 6.50
C ALA A 41 9.41 -4.89 5.04
N ILE A 42 8.33 -5.04 4.27
CA ILE A 42 8.23 -4.62 2.86
C ILE A 42 6.83 -4.08 2.64
N VAL A 43 6.69 -3.05 1.79
CA VAL A 43 5.39 -2.54 1.35
C VAL A 43 5.21 -2.78 -0.14
N HIS A 44 4.10 -3.40 -0.53
CA HIS A 44 3.68 -3.47 -1.92
C HIS A 44 2.87 -2.22 -2.27
N VAL A 45 3.29 -1.55 -3.34
CA VAL A 45 2.71 -0.30 -3.81
C VAL A 45 1.93 -0.59 -5.09
N LYS A 46 0.63 -0.69 -4.94
CA LYS A 46 -0.36 -0.74 -6.00
C LYS A 46 -1.61 0.05 -5.61
N ASP A 47 -2.46 0.31 -6.57
CA ASP A 47 -3.70 1.07 -6.47
C ASP A 47 -4.90 0.16 -6.68
N PHE A 48 -6.09 0.70 -6.50
CA PHE A 48 -7.33 0.01 -6.81
C PHE A 48 -8.40 0.96 -7.31
N ASP A 49 -9.43 0.40 -7.95
CA ASP A 49 -10.66 1.10 -8.30
C ASP A 49 -11.84 0.11 -8.29
N LEU A 50 -13.06 0.63 -8.22
CA LEU A 50 -14.29 -0.16 -8.35
C LEU A 50 -14.81 -0.09 -9.80
N LYS A 51 -14.71 -1.21 -10.52
CA LYS A 51 -15.21 -1.36 -11.88
C LYS A 51 -16.33 -2.38 -11.92
N ASP A 52 -17.51 -1.95 -12.36
CA ASP A 52 -18.72 -2.79 -12.44
C ASP A 52 -19.03 -3.54 -11.13
N GLY A 53 -18.82 -2.84 -10.00
CA GLY A 53 -19.04 -3.39 -8.67
C GLY A 53 -18.01 -4.43 -8.23
N LYS A 54 -16.84 -4.50 -8.88
CA LYS A 54 -15.71 -5.35 -8.48
C LYS A 54 -14.47 -4.52 -8.18
N LEU A 55 -13.71 -4.93 -7.18
CA LEU A 55 -12.41 -4.34 -6.89
C LEU A 55 -11.40 -4.81 -7.93
N VAL A 56 -10.75 -3.86 -8.59
CA VAL A 56 -9.69 -4.12 -9.58
C VAL A 56 -8.43 -3.43 -9.09
N SER A 57 -7.36 -4.19 -8.91
CA SER A 57 -6.04 -3.63 -8.59
C SER A 57 -5.31 -3.15 -9.85
N MET A 58 -4.42 -2.17 -9.70
CA MET A 58 -3.67 -1.55 -10.79
C MET A 58 -2.41 -0.85 -10.29
N ALA A 59 -1.56 -0.36 -11.19
CA ALA A 59 -0.39 0.42 -10.81
C ALA A 59 -0.76 1.71 -10.04
N ALA A 60 0.10 2.12 -9.10
CA ALA A 60 -0.06 3.33 -8.30
C ALA A 60 -0.32 4.59 -9.14
N GLY A 61 -1.32 5.38 -8.74
CA GLY A 61 -1.69 6.65 -9.39
C GLY A 61 -2.69 6.50 -10.52
N LEU A 62 -3.18 5.28 -10.79
CA LEU A 62 -4.25 5.03 -11.77
C LEU A 62 -5.62 4.82 -11.12
N GLY A 63 -5.66 4.63 -9.81
CA GLY A 63 -6.88 4.35 -9.06
C GLY A 63 -7.25 5.46 -8.08
N VAL A 64 -7.93 5.07 -7.00
CA VAL A 64 -8.53 5.97 -6.01
C VAL A 64 -7.87 5.87 -4.64
N MET A 65 -6.80 5.09 -4.49
CA MET A 65 -6.09 4.88 -3.24
C MET A 65 -5.50 6.19 -2.69
N ASP A 66 -5.81 6.51 -1.44
CA ASP A 66 -5.09 7.53 -0.69
C ASP A 66 -3.87 6.94 0.03
N TYR A 67 -2.68 7.36 -0.39
CA TYR A 67 -1.41 6.88 0.15
C TYR A 67 -0.90 7.65 1.37
N SER A 68 -1.60 8.69 1.84
CA SER A 68 -1.09 9.62 2.85
C SER A 68 -0.67 8.91 4.14
N ASP A 69 -1.54 8.08 4.71
CA ASP A 69 -1.25 7.34 5.95
C ASP A 69 -0.11 6.32 5.78
N ILE A 70 0.01 5.72 4.59
CA ILE A 70 1.07 4.76 4.26
C ILE A 70 2.42 5.47 4.17
N VAL A 71 2.46 6.61 3.47
CA VAL A 71 3.67 7.42 3.31
C VAL A 71 4.12 7.97 4.66
N ASP A 72 3.19 8.50 5.47
CA ASP A 72 3.50 9.00 6.81
C ASP A 72 4.08 7.90 7.70
N PHE A 73 3.49 6.69 7.69
CA PHE A 73 4.02 5.52 8.40
C PHE A 73 5.43 5.15 7.93
N ILE A 74 5.65 5.04 6.61
CA ILE A 74 6.94 4.68 6.05
C ILE A 74 8.02 5.70 6.46
N VAL A 75 7.74 6.99 6.31
CA VAL A 75 8.72 8.05 6.59
C VAL A 75 9.03 8.14 8.08
N ARG A 76 8.02 8.04 8.95
CA ARG A 76 8.17 8.30 10.39
C ARG A 76 8.60 7.06 11.17
N GLU A 77 8.12 5.89 10.81
CA GLU A 77 8.25 4.67 11.63
C GLU A 77 9.14 3.61 10.97
N LYS A 78 9.22 3.59 9.63
CA LYS A 78 9.97 2.60 8.85
C LYS A 78 10.92 3.24 7.83
N PRO A 79 11.80 4.18 8.24
CA PRO A 79 12.70 4.83 7.30
C PRO A 79 13.56 3.80 6.58
N TYR A 80 13.73 3.98 5.26
CA TYR A 80 14.47 3.09 4.36
C TYR A 80 13.85 1.71 4.10
N ILE A 81 12.59 1.48 4.51
CA ILE A 81 11.87 0.25 4.15
C ILE A 81 11.77 0.09 2.63
N GLN A 82 11.87 -1.15 2.16
CA GLN A 82 11.73 -1.46 0.75
C GLN A 82 10.26 -1.37 0.33
N CYS A 83 10.02 -0.67 -0.79
CA CYS A 83 8.72 -0.60 -1.44
C CYS A 83 8.84 -1.20 -2.85
N THR A 84 8.00 -2.17 -3.19
CA THR A 84 7.95 -2.77 -4.53
C THR A 84 6.72 -2.28 -5.26
N LEU A 85 6.86 -1.96 -6.55
CA LEU A 85 5.74 -1.58 -7.40
C LEU A 85 5.06 -2.84 -7.94
N GLU A 86 3.76 -3.00 -7.69
CA GLU A 86 2.96 -4.12 -8.20
C GLU A 86 1.92 -3.66 -9.22
N ASP A 87 1.36 -4.62 -9.97
CA ASP A 87 0.43 -4.38 -11.09
C ASP A 87 0.94 -3.37 -12.14
N THR A 88 2.26 -3.31 -12.25
CA THR A 88 2.97 -2.52 -13.26
C THR A 88 3.33 -3.35 -14.48
N LYS A 89 3.49 -2.65 -15.59
CA LYS A 89 4.04 -3.11 -16.86
C LYS A 89 5.23 -2.21 -17.20
N PRO A 90 6.13 -2.64 -18.10
CA PRO A 90 7.31 -1.83 -18.46
C PRO A 90 6.98 -0.40 -18.91
N ASP A 91 5.81 -0.18 -19.51
CA ASP A 91 5.35 1.12 -20.00
C ASP A 91 4.81 2.06 -18.90
N ASN A 92 4.34 1.54 -17.76
CA ASN A 92 3.77 2.35 -16.68
C ASN A 92 4.59 2.37 -15.38
N ALA A 93 5.58 1.49 -15.21
CA ALA A 93 6.35 1.35 -13.97
C ALA A 93 7.06 2.65 -13.56
N VAL A 94 7.59 3.41 -14.52
CA VAL A 94 8.25 4.70 -14.25
C VAL A 94 7.25 5.73 -13.73
N ALA A 95 6.05 5.80 -14.32
CA ALA A 95 5.01 6.72 -13.89
C ALA A 95 4.52 6.37 -12.47
N ALA A 96 4.29 5.09 -12.19
CA ALA A 96 3.90 4.61 -10.86
C ALA A 96 4.96 4.97 -9.80
N ARG A 97 6.25 4.77 -10.09
CA ARG A 97 7.35 5.18 -9.22
C ARG A 97 7.30 6.68 -8.91
N LEU A 98 7.20 7.50 -9.96
CA LEU A 98 7.22 8.96 -9.81
C LEU A 98 6.00 9.48 -9.05
N PHE A 99 4.83 8.88 -9.27
CA PHE A 99 3.61 9.19 -8.52
C PHE A 99 3.81 8.95 -7.03
N PHE A 100 4.28 7.75 -6.66
CA PHE A 100 4.50 7.37 -5.26
C PHE A 100 5.60 8.22 -4.60
N GLU A 101 6.73 8.42 -5.27
CA GLU A 101 7.82 9.29 -4.79
C GLU A 101 7.36 10.76 -4.64
N GLY A 102 6.44 11.24 -5.47
CA GLY A 102 5.87 12.58 -5.38
C GLY A 102 4.93 12.76 -4.18
N GLY A 103 4.34 11.67 -3.67
CA GLY A 103 3.63 11.65 -2.39
C GLY A 103 4.60 11.67 -1.20
N ALA A 104 5.68 10.88 -1.28
CA ALA A 104 6.67 10.73 -0.21
C ALA A 104 7.58 11.95 0.03
N LYS A 105 7.61 12.91 -0.90
CA LYS A 105 8.43 14.14 -0.78
C LYS A 105 7.68 15.33 -0.17
N ARG A 106 6.40 15.17 0.19
CA ARG A 106 5.60 16.24 0.79
C ARG A 106 5.81 16.36 2.29
#